data_AF-A0A6C0AMN6-F1
#
_entry.id   AF-A0A6C0AMN6-F1
#
_cell.length_a   1.000
_cell.length_b   1.000
_cell.length_c   1.000
_cell.angle_alpha   90.00
_cell.angle_beta   90.00
_cell.angle_gamma   90.00
#
_symmetry.space_group_name_H-M   'P 1'
#
loop_
_entity.id
_entity.type
_entity.pdbx_description
1 polymer ?
#
loop_
_entity_poly.entity_id
_entity_poly.type
_entity_poly.pdbx_seq_one_letter_code
_entity_poly.pdbx_strand_id
1 'polypeptide(L)' 'MPSEPTWSKQIPSSTVCTWFYALALINLFFGAAGVLGSLYLMSNGKGSMSSLAVTVLAASVGFMNSWFFFLVCNRGLHL' A
#
# COMPACT_ATOMS: atom_id res chain seq x y z
N MET A 1 -5.91 25.68 -15.66
CA MET A 1 -5.56 24.32 -15.20
C MET A 1 -5.24 23.49 -16.43
N PRO A 2 -4.07 22.83 -16.53
CA PRO A 2 -3.77 21.96 -17.65
C PRO A 2 -4.87 20.90 -17.73
N SER A 3 -5.58 20.84 -18.86
CA SER A 3 -6.60 19.84 -19.11
C SER A 3 -5.95 18.47 -19.07
N GLU A 4 -6.48 17.58 -18.24
CA GLU A 4 -6.03 16.19 -18.17
C GLU A 4 -5.94 15.57 -19.57
N PRO A 5 -4.90 14.76 -19.83
CA PRO A 5 -4.71 14.16 -21.14
C PRO A 5 -5.88 13.24 -21.51
N THR A 6 -6.23 13.19 -22.80
CA THR A 6 -7.46 12.54 -23.30
C THR A 6 -7.58 11.06 -22.94
N TRP A 7 -6.47 10.37 -22.72
CA TRP A 7 -6.45 8.96 -22.32
C TRP A 7 -6.85 8.72 -20.86
N SER A 8 -6.66 9.69 -19.94
CA SER A 8 -7.03 9.53 -18.53
C SER A 8 -8.52 9.80 -18.29
N LYS A 9 -9.17 10.59 -19.18
CA LYS A 9 -10.61 10.89 -19.12
C LYS A 9 -11.52 9.68 -19.34
N GLN A 10 -11.00 8.60 -19.92
CA GLN A 10 -11.77 7.38 -20.19
C GLN A 10 -11.86 6.46 -18.97
N ILE A 11 -11.00 6.65 -17.97
CA ILE A 11 -10.98 5.80 -16.78
C ILE A 11 -11.96 6.38 -15.77
N PRO A 12 -13.01 5.65 -15.38
CA PRO A 12 -13.93 6.14 -14.37
C PRO A 12 -13.17 6.27 -13.04
N SER A 13 -13.44 7.37 -12.32
CA SER A 13 -12.78 7.67 -11.04
C SER A 13 -12.97 6.54 -10.01
N SER A 14 -14.07 5.77 -10.09
CA SER A 14 -14.30 4.56 -9.30
C SER A 14 -13.27 3.45 -9.56
N THR A 15 -12.85 3.27 -10.81
CA THR A 15 -11.79 2.32 -11.19
C THR A 15 -10.46 2.75 -10.60
N VAL A 16 -10.14 4.04 -10.62
CA VAL A 16 -8.91 4.57 -10.02
C VAL A 16 -8.89 4.37 -8.51
N CYS A 17 -10.00 4.61 -7.81
CA CYS A 17 -10.08 4.34 -6.37
C CYS A 17 -9.92 2.85 -6.07
N THR A 18 -10.54 1.98 -6.87
CA THR A 18 -10.42 0.53 -6.69
C THR A 18 -8.96 0.05 -6.84
N TRP A 19 -8.18 0.69 -7.71
CA TRP A 19 -6.75 0.40 -7.82
C TRP A 19 -5.96 0.75 -6.54
N PHE A 20 -6.28 1.86 -5.88
CA PHE A 20 -5.65 2.19 -4.59
C PHE A 20 -5.99 1.16 -3.50
N TYR A 21 -7.21 0.64 -3.50
CA TYR A 21 -7.61 -0.46 -2.62
C TYR A 21 -6.82 -1.74 -2.92
N ALA A 22 -6.70 -2.11 -4.20
CA ALA A 22 -5.91 -3.27 -4.62
C ALA A 22 -4.43 -3.12 -4.23
N LEU A 23 -3.84 -1.94 -4.42
CA LEU A 23 -2.48 -1.63 -4.00
C LEU A 23 -2.30 -1.71 -2.48
N ALA A 24 -3.30 -1.26 -1.70
CA ALA A 24 -3.27 -1.41 -0.25
C ALA A 24 -3.24 -2.89 0.16
N LEU A 25 -4.07 -3.74 -0.45
CA LEU A 25 -4.05 -5.18 -0.19
C LEU A 25 -2.71 -5.81 -0.58
N ILE A 26 -2.15 -5.47 -1.75
CA ILE A 26 -0.84 -5.97 -2.19
C ILE A 26 0.24 -5.57 -1.18
N ASN A 27 0.29 -4.30 -0.77
CA ASN A 27 1.25 -3.82 0.23
C ASN A 27 1.08 -4.53 1.58
N LEU A 28 -0.15 -4.86 1.97
CA LEU A 28 -0.42 -5.64 3.17
C LEU A 28 0.14 -7.07 3.05
N PHE A 29 -0.10 -7.75 1.93
CA PHE A 29 0.38 -9.12 1.71
C PHE A 29 1.90 -9.19 1.65
N PHE A 30 2.54 -8.31 0.86
CA PHE A 30 4.01 -8.26 0.78
C PHE A 30 4.63 -7.82 2.10
N GLY A 31 4.02 -6.86 2.79
CA GLY A 31 4.43 -6.44 4.12
C GLY A 31 4.39 -7.58 5.14
N ALA A 32 3.27 -8.31 5.19
CA ALA A 32 3.11 -9.48 6.07
C ALA A 32 4.11 -10.59 5.73
N ALA A 33 4.32 -10.89 4.45
CA ALA A 33 5.32 -11.87 4.01
C ALA A 33 6.74 -11.45 4.40
N GLY A 34 7.08 -10.16 4.25
CA GLY A 34 8.37 -9.61 4.67
C GLY A 34 8.58 -9.73 6.18
N VAL A 35 7.55 -9.39 6.98
CA VAL A 35 7.59 -9.52 8.44
C VAL A 35 7.76 -10.98 8.87
N LEU A 36 6.97 -11.89 8.30
CA LEU A 36 7.09 -13.34 8.56
C LEU A 36 8.47 -13.87 8.16
N GLY A 37 9.01 -13.43 7.03
CA GLY A 37 10.36 -13.77 6.58
C GLY A 37 11.43 -13.28 7.56
N SER A 38 11.34 -12.04 8.05
CA SER A 38 12.24 -11.51 9.08
C SER A 38 12.13 -12.28 10.40
N LEU A 39 10.92 -12.63 10.84
CA LEU A 39 10.68 -13.46 12.02
C LEU A 39 11.28 -14.86 11.88
N TYR A 40 11.13 -15.48 10.71
CA TYR A 40 11.74 -16.78 10.42
C TYR A 40 13.27 -16.74 10.41
N LEU A 41 13.87 -15.66 9.88
CA LEU A 41 15.31 -15.48 9.92
C LEU A 41 15.80 -15.28 11.36
N MET A 42 15.06 -14.50 12.16
CA MET A 42 15.36 -14.32 13.58
C MET A 42 15.24 -15.60 14.40
N SER A 43 14.24 -16.46 14.13
CA SER A 43 14.11 -17.75 14.83
C SER A 43 15.26 -18.71 14.53
N ASN A 44 15.90 -18.57 13.37
CA ASN A 44 17.13 -19.28 12.99
C ASN A 44 18.42 -18.62 13.51
N GLY A 45 18.31 -17.62 14.41
CA GLY A 45 19.46 -16.88 14.95
C GLY A 45 20.11 -15.93 13.95
N LYS A 46 19.49 -15.71 12.79
CA LYS A 46 19.99 -14.84 11.72
C LYS A 46 19.09 -13.61 11.61
N GLY A 47 19.33 -12.59 12.42
CA GLY A 47 18.58 -11.35 12.31
C GLY A 47 18.58 -10.54 13.59
N SER A 48 18.21 -9.26 13.48
CA SER A 48 18.14 -8.34 14.61
C SER A 48 16.73 -7.77 14.74
N MET A 49 16.34 -7.42 15.98
CA MET A 49 15.09 -6.70 16.22
C MET A 49 15.01 -5.38 15.44
N SER A 50 16.15 -4.73 15.18
CA SER A 50 16.20 -3.53 14.33
C SER A 50 15.77 -3.81 12.89
N SER A 51 16.20 -4.93 12.30
CA SER A 51 15.76 -5.32 10.94
C SER A 51 14.26 -5.59 10.87
N LEU A 52 13.70 -6.27 11.87
CA LEU A 52 12.27 -6.53 11.97
C LEU A 52 11.48 -5.22 12.09
N ALA A 53 11.93 -4.30 12.95
CA ALA A 53 11.29 -3.00 13.12
C ALA A 53 11.28 -2.18 11.83
N VAL A 54 12.39 -2.17 11.08
CA VAL A 54 12.47 -1.49 9.77
C VAL A 54 11.50 -2.11 8.76
N THR A 55 11.43 -3.44 8.68
CA THR A 55 10.48 -4.13 7.79
C THR A 55 9.02 -3.83 8.14
N VAL A 56 8.67 -3.83 9.42
CA VAL A 56 7.32 -3.46 9.90
C VAL A 56 7.00 -2.00 9.57
N LEU A 57 7.95 -1.09 9.76
CA LEU A 57 7.78 0.32 9.46
C LEU A 57 7.58 0.55 7.95
N ALA A 58 8.39 -0.08 7.11
CA ALA A 58 8.26 0.00 5.66
C ALA A 58 6.91 -0.56 5.17
N ALA A 59 6.51 -1.73 5.68
CA ALA A 59 5.23 -2.36 5.37
C ALA A 59 4.03 -1.47 5.76
N SER A 60 4.06 -0.90 6.96
CA SER A 60 2.99 -0.04 7.46
C SER A 60 2.91 1.29 6.69
N VAL A 61 4.03 1.91 6.34
CA VAL A 61 4.05 3.13 5.51
C VAL A 61 3.46 2.87 4.12
N GLY A 62 3.80 1.75 3.49
CA GLY A 62 3.26 1.37 2.17
C GLY A 62 1.75 1.15 2.22
N PHE A 63 1.26 0.40 3.21
CA PHE A 63 -0.17 0.17 3.40
C PHE A 63 -0.93 1.48 3.70
N MET A 64 -0.45 2.27 4.67
CA MET A 64 -1.11 3.51 5.09
C MET A 64 -1.23 4.51 3.94
N ASN A 65 -0.19 4.66 3.10
CA ASN A 65 -0.26 5.53 1.93
C ASN A 65 -1.35 5.08 0.95
N SER A 66 -1.31 3.82 0.52
CA SER A 66 -2.30 3.29 -0.44
C SER A 66 -3.72 3.35 0.12
N TRP A 67 -3.89 3.06 1.41
CA TRP A 67 -5.17 3.14 2.10
C TRP A 67 -5.70 4.57 2.19
N PHE A 68 -4.84 5.52 2.52
CA PHE A 68 -5.22 6.94 2.59
C PHE A 68 -5.66 7.46 1.23
N PHE A 69 -4.95 7.13 0.15
CA PHE A 69 -5.37 7.48 -1.21
C PHE A 69 -6.71 6.85 -1.58
N PHE A 70 -6.96 5.60 -1.19
CA PHE A 70 -8.26 4.97 -1.37
C PHE A 70 -9.38 5.74 -0.64
N LEU A 71 -9.18 6.06 0.64
CA LEU A 71 -10.19 6.78 1.44
C LEU A 71 -10.50 8.17 0.88
N VAL A 72 -9.47 8.94 0.49
CA VAL A 72 -9.65 10.28 -0.10
C VAL A 72 -10.36 10.19 -1.45
N CYS A 73 -9.94 9.25 -2.30
CA CYS A 73 -10.53 9.03 -3.62
C CYS A 73 -12.01 8.63 -3.51
N ASN A 74 -12.32 7.69 -2.60
CA ASN A 74 -13.68 7.20 -2.41
C ASN A 74 -14.59 8.27 -1.77
N ARG A 75 -14.07 9.08 -0.84
CA ARG A 75 -14.80 10.24 -0.29
C ARG A 75 -15.10 11.29 -1.37
N GLY A 76 -14.18 11.50 -2.32
CA GLY A 76 -14.36 12.44 -3.43
C GLY A 76 -15.39 12.00 -4.47
N LEU A 77 -15.70 10.70 -4.56
CA LEU A 77 -16.74 10.17 -5.44
C LEU A 77 -18.16 10.31 -4.89
N HIS A 78 -18.30 10.48 -3.58
CA HIS A 78 -19.57 10.58 -2.87
C HIS A 78 -19.98 12.04 -2.56
N LEU A 79 -19.26 13.02 -3.10
CA LEU A 79 -19.56 14.46 -3.07
C LEU A 79 -20.02 14.92 -4.45
#